data_AF-A0A5N1IZU8-F1
#
_entry.id   AF-A0A5N1IZU8-F1
#
_cell.length_a   1.000
_cell.length_b   1.000
_cell.length_c   1.000
_cell.angle_alpha   90.00
_cell.angle_beta   90.00
_cell.angle_gamma   90.00
#
_symmetry.space_group_name_H-M   'P 1'
#
loop_
_entity.id
_entity.type
_entity.pdbx_description
1 polymer ?
#
loop_
_entity_poly.entity_id
_entity_poly.type
_entity_poly.pdbx_seq_one_letter_code
_entity_poly.pdbx_strand_id
1 'polypeptide(L)'
;MSKDNEKKDEKPNGNNGKKNQLTVQVRYQADTVTVETNVNASITSLLEKALIETQNNSVPKERFQLKLDGAVLDPHKKVNDYPIVDGSLLVLTLMAGGGGTKAICYSNEMDAVNIQFVDSEVTQQKFSEELAVFVQLKEEYRKKGILLLEQRYPDLFFAFVAPSLFPMPIAFAVRINFINYDVQPLSVKFVHPLTLEPVTNDQIPSRLRRKLEGSTQSQDLLQADSDQIPFFCIPGVREYHEHPYHNGDSWFLYRKKGGEGSLCFILDNLHLYGTSHLTSYLVQFNVHMQMPALGLSSNPQDLPL
;
A
#
# COMPACT_ATOMS: atom_id res chain seq x y z
N MET A 1 75.69 -10.40 -50.87
CA MET A 1 75.18 -9.83 -49.61
C MET A 1 73.94 -9.03 -49.94
N SER A 2 72.77 -9.54 -49.55
CA SER A 2 71.56 -8.81 -49.17
C SER A 2 70.46 -9.84 -48.97
N LYS A 3 70.01 -9.94 -47.72
CA LYS A 3 68.88 -10.74 -47.26
C LYS A 3 67.69 -9.80 -47.21
N ASP A 4 66.59 -10.14 -47.86
CA ASP A 4 65.26 -9.70 -47.47
C ASP A 4 64.37 -10.94 -47.51
N ASN A 5 63.95 -11.38 -46.33
CA ASN A 5 62.99 -12.46 -46.16
C ASN A 5 61.87 -11.89 -45.30
N GLU A 6 60.73 -11.71 -45.96
CA GLU A 6 59.51 -11.09 -45.49
C GLU A 6 58.87 -11.98 -44.41
N LYS A 7 58.92 -11.54 -43.15
CA LYS A 7 58.13 -12.13 -42.05
C LYS A 7 56.74 -11.47 -42.07
N LYS A 8 55.72 -12.28 -42.37
CA LYS A 8 54.32 -11.96 -42.09
C LYS A 8 54.10 -11.98 -40.58
N ASP A 9 53.75 -10.84 -40.01
CA ASP A 9 53.29 -10.73 -38.62
C ASP A 9 51.88 -11.32 -38.51
N GLU A 10 51.76 -12.37 -37.68
CA GLU A 10 50.51 -12.92 -37.20
C GLU A 10 49.75 -11.87 -36.38
N LYS A 11 48.50 -11.62 -36.74
CA LYS A 11 47.57 -10.85 -35.90
C LYS A 11 47.35 -11.60 -34.57
N PRO A 12 47.48 -10.96 -33.41
CA PRO A 12 47.08 -11.58 -32.16
C PRO A 12 45.55 -11.74 -32.17
N ASN A 13 45.15 -13.01 -32.07
CA ASN A 13 43.77 -13.47 -31.96
C ASN A 13 43.18 -12.97 -30.63
N GLY A 14 42.51 -11.81 -30.67
CA GLY A 14 41.97 -11.11 -29.50
C GLY A 14 40.67 -11.72 -28.97
N ASN A 15 40.72 -12.95 -28.46
CA ASN A 15 39.60 -13.64 -27.82
C ASN A 15 39.36 -13.15 -26.37
N ASN A 16 39.57 -11.85 -26.11
CA ASN A 16 39.49 -11.23 -24.77
C ASN A 16 38.13 -10.59 -24.44
N GLY A 17 37.15 -10.64 -25.35
CA GLY A 17 35.85 -9.96 -25.19
C GLY A 17 34.91 -10.57 -24.15
N LYS A 18 35.05 -11.86 -23.82
CA LYS A 18 34.12 -12.59 -22.92
C LYS A 18 34.55 -12.69 -21.46
N LYS A 19 35.80 -12.36 -21.11
CA LYS A 19 36.29 -12.48 -19.71
C LYS A 19 35.80 -11.39 -18.77
N ASN A 20 35.14 -10.36 -19.30
CA ASN A 20 34.77 -9.15 -18.57
C ASN A 20 33.26 -8.89 -18.59
N GLN A 21 32.45 -9.87 -18.99
CA GLN A 21 30.99 -9.78 -18.97
C GLN A 21 30.45 -10.50 -17.74
N LEU A 22 29.41 -9.93 -17.14
CA LEU A 22 28.66 -10.50 -16.04
C LEU A 22 27.18 -10.24 -16.25
N THR A 23 26.36 -11.14 -15.73
CA THR A 23 24.92 -11.09 -15.81
C THR A 23 24.37 -10.73 -14.43
N VAL A 24 23.65 -9.62 -14.30
CA VAL A 24 22.98 -9.23 -13.05
C VAL A 24 21.47 -9.40 -13.16
N GLN A 25 20.83 -9.62 -12.02
CA GLN A 25 19.38 -9.53 -11.91
C GLN A 25 19.03 -8.12 -11.45
N VAL A 26 18.17 -7.43 -12.18
CA VAL A 26 17.65 -6.12 -11.77
C VAL A 26 16.18 -6.25 -11.44
N ARG A 27 15.84 -5.99 -10.18
CA ARG A 27 14.46 -5.94 -9.70
C ARG A 27 13.93 -4.52 -9.76
N TYR A 28 12.74 -4.37 -10.34
CA TYR A 28 11.95 -3.16 -10.27
C TYR A 28 10.53 -3.53 -9.85
N GLN A 29 10.05 -2.98 -8.73
CA GLN A 29 8.78 -3.38 -8.12
C GLN A 29 8.71 -4.91 -7.87
N ALA A 30 7.78 -5.62 -8.51
CA ALA A 30 7.61 -7.07 -8.41
C ALA A 30 8.42 -7.85 -9.46
N ASP A 31 8.85 -7.19 -10.55
CA ASP A 31 9.48 -7.86 -11.68
C ASP A 31 11.00 -7.90 -11.53
N THR A 32 11.61 -8.99 -12.00
CA THR A 32 13.07 -9.15 -12.04
C THR A 32 13.48 -9.50 -13.46
N VAL A 33 14.38 -8.69 -14.02
CA VAL A 33 14.92 -8.89 -15.38
C VAL A 33 16.41 -9.17 -15.31
N THR A 34 16.92 -9.87 -16.31
CA THR A 34 18.32 -10.22 -16.41
C THR A 34 19.04 -9.24 -17.33
N VAL A 35 20.12 -8.62 -16.87
CA VAL A 35 20.86 -7.60 -17.61
C VAL A 35 22.33 -8.00 -17.74
N GLU A 36 22.82 -8.06 -18.98
CA GLU A 36 24.25 -8.31 -19.25
C GLU A 36 25.05 -7.01 -19.27
N THR A 37 26.12 -6.96 -18.47
CA THR A 37 27.00 -5.79 -18.36
C THR A 37 28.48 -6.17 -18.34
N ASN A 38 29.35 -5.18 -18.55
CA ASN A 38 30.79 -5.36 -18.46
C ASN A 38 31.27 -4.94 -17.06
N VAL A 39 32.17 -5.68 -16.43
CA VAL A 39 32.79 -5.33 -15.14
C VAL A 39 33.42 -3.94 -15.15
N ASN A 40 33.89 -3.47 -16.32
CA ASN A 40 34.51 -2.16 -16.49
C ASN A 40 33.53 -1.05 -16.91
N ALA A 41 32.25 -1.37 -17.15
CA ALA A 41 31.24 -0.37 -17.48
C ALA A 41 30.93 0.51 -16.27
N SER A 42 30.46 1.73 -16.53
CA SER A 42 29.95 2.61 -15.47
C SER A 42 28.60 2.11 -14.96
N ILE A 43 28.29 2.45 -13.71
CA ILE A 43 26.96 2.22 -13.13
C ILE A 43 25.87 2.92 -13.95
N THR A 44 26.13 4.11 -14.50
CA THR A 44 25.20 4.78 -15.43
C THR A 44 24.85 3.94 -16.64
N SER A 45 25.83 3.27 -17.27
CA SER A 45 25.55 2.43 -18.44
C SER A 45 24.74 1.18 -18.07
N LEU A 46 25.00 0.61 -16.88
CA LEU A 46 24.19 -0.48 -16.35
C LEU A 46 22.74 -0.03 -16.05
N LEU A 47 22.57 1.16 -15.48
CA LEU A 47 21.26 1.76 -15.21
C LEU A 47 20.46 1.95 -16.50
N GLU A 48 21.07 2.48 -17.55
CA GLU A 48 20.41 2.66 -18.85
C GLU A 48 19.93 1.33 -19.44
N LYS A 49 20.75 0.28 -19.39
CA LYS A 49 20.35 -1.06 -19.82
C LYS A 49 19.21 -1.61 -18.99
N ALA A 50 19.27 -1.45 -17.67
CA ALA A 50 18.21 -1.87 -16.77
C ALA A 50 16.87 -1.18 -17.07
N LEU A 51 16.89 0.13 -17.41
CA LEU A 51 15.67 0.86 -17.76
C LEU A 51 15.05 0.37 -19.06
N ILE A 52 15.87 -0.04 -20.04
CA ILE A 52 15.41 -0.63 -21.30
C ILE A 52 14.76 -1.99 -21.03
N GLU A 53 15.46 -2.88 -20.32
CA GLU A 53 14.98 -4.26 -20.06
C GLU A 53 13.72 -4.27 -19.17
N THR A 54 13.60 -3.31 -18.23
CA THR A 54 12.41 -3.17 -17.39
C THR A 54 11.27 -2.38 -18.05
N GLN A 55 11.42 -1.92 -19.29
CA GLN A 55 10.42 -1.11 -20.02
C GLN A 55 10.07 0.24 -19.34
N ASN A 56 11.01 0.83 -18.59
CA ASN A 56 10.84 2.12 -17.88
C ASN A 56 11.54 3.29 -18.58
N ASN A 57 11.64 3.25 -19.90
CA ASN A 57 12.33 4.24 -20.73
C ASN A 57 11.58 5.59 -20.90
N SER A 58 10.34 5.69 -20.41
CA SER A 58 9.52 6.91 -20.47
C SER A 58 9.85 7.94 -19.38
N VAL A 59 10.56 7.53 -18.32
CA VAL A 59 10.94 8.39 -17.19
C VAL A 59 12.44 8.75 -17.30
N PRO A 60 12.84 10.02 -17.06
CA PRO A 60 14.25 10.41 -17.14
C PRO A 60 15.13 9.58 -16.20
N LYS A 61 16.28 9.09 -16.71
CA LYS A 61 17.20 8.21 -15.98
C LYS A 61 17.74 8.83 -14.69
N GLU A 62 17.80 10.16 -14.62
CA GLU A 62 18.25 10.94 -13.46
C GLU A 62 17.31 10.78 -12.26
N ARG A 63 16.09 10.27 -12.49
CA ARG A 63 15.14 9.95 -11.43
C ARG A 63 15.30 8.53 -10.92
N PHE A 64 16.26 7.74 -11.40
CA PHE A 64 16.48 6.38 -10.95
C PHE A 64 17.86 6.20 -10.32
N GLN A 65 17.94 5.22 -9.43
CA GLN A 65 19.17 4.77 -8.83
C GLN A 65 19.16 3.25 -8.68
N LEU A 66 20.33 2.64 -8.85
CA LEU A 66 20.56 1.22 -8.57
C LEU A 66 21.07 1.05 -7.14
N LYS A 67 20.57 0.02 -6.46
CA LYS A 67 21.04 -0.36 -5.13
C LYS A 67 21.57 -1.79 -5.13
N LEU A 68 22.65 -2.03 -4.41
CA LEU A 68 23.17 -3.35 -4.06
C LEU A 68 23.11 -3.49 -2.54
N ASP A 69 22.47 -4.53 -2.03
CA ASP A 69 22.30 -4.76 -0.58
C ASP A 69 21.77 -3.54 0.20
N GLY A 70 20.93 -2.73 -0.46
CA GLY A 70 20.35 -1.51 0.10
C GLY A 70 21.21 -0.25 -0.03
N ALA A 71 22.49 -0.36 -0.39
CA ALA A 71 23.37 0.78 -0.65
C ALA A 71 23.20 1.33 -2.06
N VAL A 72 23.09 2.65 -2.20
CA VAL A 72 22.99 3.33 -3.50
C VAL A 72 24.34 3.28 -4.22
N LEU A 73 24.33 2.82 -5.46
CA LEU A 73 25.51 2.81 -6.32
C LEU A 73 25.75 4.19 -6.92
N ASP A 74 26.98 4.69 -6.80
CA ASP A 74 27.44 5.92 -7.43
C ASP A 74 27.47 5.77 -8.97
N PRO A 75 26.73 6.61 -9.73
CA PRO A 75 26.66 6.54 -11.19
C PRO A 75 28.01 6.72 -11.90
N HIS A 76 28.97 7.42 -11.27
CA HIS A 76 30.28 7.70 -11.85
C HIS A 76 31.31 6.60 -11.64
N LYS A 77 31.01 5.63 -10.76
CA LYS A 77 31.88 4.47 -10.51
C LYS A 77 31.65 3.35 -11.52
N LYS A 78 32.59 2.41 -11.57
CA LYS A 78 32.50 1.21 -12.40
C LYS A 78 31.84 0.06 -11.63
N VAL A 79 31.32 -0.91 -12.36
CA VAL A 79 30.72 -2.12 -11.78
C VAL A 79 31.71 -2.87 -10.88
N ASN A 80 32.97 -2.98 -11.28
CA ASN A 80 34.03 -3.65 -10.52
C ASN A 80 34.49 -2.88 -9.25
N ASP A 81 34.00 -1.66 -9.04
CA ASP A 81 34.26 -0.92 -7.78
C ASP A 81 33.35 -1.41 -6.64
N TYR A 82 32.42 -2.32 -6.95
CA TYR A 82 31.45 -2.92 -6.02
C TYR A 82 31.58 -4.44 -6.04
N PRO A 83 31.13 -5.14 -4.98
CA PRO A 83 31.12 -6.61 -4.91
C PRO A 83 30.01 -7.24 -5.78
N ILE A 84 29.86 -6.77 -7.03
CA ILE A 84 28.89 -7.28 -8.00
C ILE A 84 29.51 -8.47 -8.72
N VAL A 85 28.95 -9.65 -8.48
CA VAL A 85 29.29 -10.91 -9.15
C VAL A 85 28.15 -11.37 -10.07
N ASP A 86 28.40 -12.41 -10.86
CA ASP A 86 27.39 -13.01 -11.72
C ASP A 86 26.17 -13.48 -10.90
N GLY A 87 24.96 -13.14 -11.36
CA GLY A 87 23.70 -13.38 -10.67
C GLY A 87 23.34 -12.38 -9.56
N SER A 88 24.16 -11.36 -9.30
CA SER A 88 23.88 -10.37 -8.23
C SER A 88 22.55 -9.67 -8.44
N LEU A 89 21.79 -9.49 -7.35
CA LEU A 89 20.51 -8.79 -7.37
C LEU A 89 20.71 -7.29 -7.10
N LEU A 90 20.39 -6.47 -8.09
CA LEU A 90 20.31 -5.02 -7.99
C LEU A 90 18.86 -4.60 -7.89
N VAL A 91 18.59 -3.58 -7.10
CA VAL A 91 17.24 -2.99 -6.98
C VAL A 91 17.23 -1.64 -7.67
N LEU A 92 16.41 -1.52 -8.72
CA LEU A 92 16.11 -0.26 -9.38
C LEU A 92 15.05 0.48 -8.58
N THR A 93 15.34 1.72 -8.17
CA THR A 93 14.40 2.55 -7.41
C THR A 93 14.34 3.95 -7.97
N LEU A 94 13.18 4.60 -7.85
CA LEU A 94 13.07 6.03 -8.11
C LEU A 94 13.74 6.82 -6.98
N MET A 95 14.51 7.84 -7.34
CA MET A 95 15.01 8.87 -6.44
C MET A 95 13.82 9.75 -6.03
N ALA A 96 13.04 9.28 -5.05
CA ALA A 96 12.16 10.16 -4.29
C ALA A 96 13.04 11.14 -3.48
N GLY A 97 12.66 12.41 -3.43
CA GLY A 97 13.45 13.47 -2.80
C GLY A 97 14.03 13.09 -1.43
N GLY A 98 15.36 13.19 -1.35
CA GLY A 98 16.28 13.09 -0.19
C GLY A 98 15.76 12.70 1.20
N GLY A 99 16.37 11.63 1.75
CA GLY A 99 16.58 11.47 3.20
C GLY A 99 16.57 10.02 3.71
N GLY A 100 17.73 9.51 4.14
CA GLY A 100 17.83 8.41 5.12
C GLY A 100 18.28 7.03 4.60
N THR A 101 19.50 6.64 4.96
CA THR A 101 20.04 5.27 4.90
C THR A 101 19.25 4.32 5.81
N LYS A 102 18.84 3.16 5.27
CA LYS A 102 18.08 2.10 5.96
C LYS A 102 18.87 1.49 7.12
N ALA A 103 18.28 1.48 8.31
CA ALA A 103 18.57 0.49 9.34
C ALA A 103 17.63 -0.72 9.14
N ILE A 104 18.19 -1.92 9.16
CA ILE A 104 17.46 -3.21 9.11
C ILE A 104 17.09 -3.60 10.54
N CYS A 105 15.84 -4.02 10.77
CA CYS A 105 15.47 -4.92 11.87
C CYS A 105 14.32 -5.85 11.41
N TYR A 106 14.50 -7.15 11.61
CA TYR A 106 13.55 -8.24 11.33
C TYR A 106 12.50 -8.36 12.44
N SER A 107 11.24 -8.68 12.09
CA SER A 107 10.55 -9.90 12.55
C SER A 107 9.09 -10.00 12.06
N ASN A 108 8.77 -11.18 11.51
CA ASN A 108 7.49 -11.86 11.31
C ASN A 108 6.52 -11.36 10.21
N GLU A 109 6.15 -12.35 9.37
CA GLU A 109 5.28 -12.28 8.20
C GLU A 109 3.82 -11.94 8.55
N MET A 110 3.14 -11.31 7.58
CA MET A 110 1.72 -10.85 7.55
C MET A 110 1.38 -9.48 8.13
N ASP A 111 2.16 -8.46 7.77
CA ASP A 111 1.66 -7.14 7.43
C ASP A 111 2.71 -6.62 6.43
N ALA A 112 2.32 -6.09 5.26
CA ALA A 112 3.31 -5.48 4.34
C ALA A 112 4.15 -4.51 5.17
N VAL A 113 5.45 -4.82 5.31
CA VAL A 113 6.32 -4.19 6.32
C VAL A 113 6.22 -2.69 6.14
N ASN A 114 5.55 -2.01 7.08
CA ASN A 114 5.51 -0.55 7.12
C ASN A 114 6.93 -0.09 7.50
N ILE A 115 7.77 0.10 6.48
CA ILE A 115 9.17 0.50 6.66
C ILE A 115 9.17 1.94 7.18
N GLN A 116 9.51 2.12 8.45
CA GLN A 116 9.77 3.44 9.03
C GLN A 116 11.10 3.98 8.46
N PHE A 117 11.03 5.11 7.74
CA PHE A 117 12.19 5.83 7.21
C PHE A 117 12.27 7.28 7.72
N VAL A 118 11.19 7.80 8.31
CA VAL A 118 11.22 9.02 9.11
C VAL A 118 11.81 8.68 10.48
N ASP A 119 12.47 9.63 11.11
CA ASP A 119 12.91 9.47 12.50
C ASP A 119 11.72 9.09 13.41
N SER A 120 11.87 8.01 14.17
CA SER A 120 10.84 7.51 15.08
C SER A 120 10.46 8.53 16.14
N GLU A 121 11.39 9.37 16.61
CA GLU A 121 11.09 10.41 17.60
C GLU A 121 10.18 11.48 17.01
N VAL A 122 10.40 11.87 15.75
CA VAL A 122 9.55 12.84 15.03
C VAL A 122 8.14 12.27 14.84
N THR A 123 8.03 11.01 14.44
CA THR A 123 6.74 10.33 14.31
C THR A 123 6.02 10.21 15.64
N GLN A 124 6.73 9.85 16.73
CA GLN A 124 6.17 9.74 18.07
C GLN A 124 5.70 11.09 18.62
N GLN A 125 6.46 12.16 18.36
CA GLN A 125 6.05 13.51 18.74
C GLN A 125 4.74 13.89 18.04
N LYS A 126 4.64 13.68 16.72
CA LYS A 126 3.41 14.00 15.96
C LYS A 126 2.22 13.13 16.36
N PHE A 127 2.44 11.84 16.61
CA PHE A 127 1.43 10.95 17.18
C PHE A 127 0.88 11.53 18.49
N SER A 128 1.76 11.98 19.37
CA SER A 128 1.39 12.55 20.67
C SER A 128 0.64 13.87 20.52
N GLU A 129 1.05 14.73 19.57
CA GLU A 129 0.36 15.99 19.26
C GLU A 129 -1.07 15.76 18.74
N GLU A 130 -1.25 14.88 17.74
CA GLU A 130 -2.57 14.57 17.17
C GLU A 130 -3.48 13.88 18.20
N LEU A 131 -2.92 12.97 19.01
CA LEU A 131 -3.66 12.34 20.10
C LEU A 131 -4.09 13.36 21.16
N ALA A 132 -3.24 14.31 21.51
CA ALA A 132 -3.58 15.36 22.47
C ALA A 132 -4.76 16.23 21.98
N VAL A 133 -4.79 16.55 20.68
CA VAL A 133 -5.92 17.26 20.05
C VAL A 133 -7.19 16.41 20.14
N PHE A 134 -7.12 15.11 19.79
CA PHE A 134 -8.26 14.21 19.92
C PHE A 134 -8.78 14.13 21.36
N VAL A 135 -7.90 14.03 22.35
CA VAL A 135 -8.27 13.95 23.77
C VAL A 135 -9.06 15.19 24.22
N GLN A 136 -8.72 16.37 23.72
CA GLN A 136 -9.48 17.61 24.01
C GLN A 136 -10.91 17.56 23.43
N LEU A 137 -11.12 16.86 22.31
CA LEU A 137 -12.40 16.71 21.61
C LEU A 137 -13.13 15.40 21.93
N LYS A 138 -12.58 14.56 22.82
CA LYS A 138 -13.03 13.18 23.05
C LYS A 138 -14.52 13.07 23.36
N GLU A 139 -15.05 13.97 24.18
CA GLU A 139 -16.48 13.95 24.54
C GLU A 139 -17.39 14.39 23.40
N GLU A 140 -16.93 15.27 22.50
CA GLU A 140 -17.67 15.61 21.28
C GLU A 140 -17.70 14.39 20.35
N TYR A 141 -16.56 13.74 20.14
CA TYR A 141 -16.47 12.54 19.33
C TYR A 141 -17.30 11.38 19.88
N ARG A 142 -17.33 11.21 21.21
CA ARG A 142 -18.18 10.22 21.86
C ARG A 142 -19.66 10.45 21.56
N LYS A 143 -20.14 11.70 21.57
CA LYS A 143 -21.52 12.06 21.20
C LYS A 143 -21.84 11.78 19.73
N LYS A 144 -20.84 11.92 18.84
CA LYS A 144 -20.93 11.54 17.42
C LYS A 144 -20.90 10.02 17.21
N GLY A 145 -20.60 9.24 18.25
CA GLY A 145 -20.47 7.78 18.15
C GLY A 145 -19.08 7.30 17.75
N ILE A 146 -18.03 8.11 17.93
CA ILE A 146 -16.64 7.70 17.68
C ILE A 146 -16.00 7.36 19.03
N LEU A 147 -15.54 6.11 19.16
CA LEU A 147 -14.98 5.56 20.40
C LEU A 147 -13.54 5.12 20.16
N LEU A 148 -12.59 5.65 20.94
CA LEU A 148 -11.22 5.12 20.99
C LEU A 148 -11.25 3.77 21.73
N LEU A 149 -10.87 2.70 21.04
CA LEU A 149 -10.81 1.34 21.56
C LEU A 149 -9.47 1.07 22.25
N GLU A 150 -8.38 1.35 21.54
CA GLU A 150 -7.02 1.08 22.00
C GLU A 150 -6.06 2.15 21.46
N GLN A 151 -5.08 2.49 22.29
CA GLN A 151 -3.97 3.36 21.95
C GLN A 151 -2.67 2.56 22.07
N ARG A 152 -1.97 2.34 20.96
CA ARG A 152 -0.72 1.58 20.96
C ARG A 152 0.19 2.11 19.86
N TYR A 153 1.11 3.02 20.21
CA TYR A 153 2.03 3.61 19.23
C TYR A 153 2.67 2.54 18.31
N PRO A 154 2.65 2.70 16.98
CA PRO A 154 2.17 3.87 16.21
C PRO A 154 0.70 3.82 15.76
N ASP A 155 -0.11 2.92 16.32
CA ASP A 155 -1.51 2.69 15.99
C ASP A 155 -2.50 3.33 16.98
N LEU A 156 -3.62 3.80 16.45
CA LEU A 156 -4.84 4.11 17.20
C LEU A 156 -6.01 3.31 16.62
N PHE A 157 -6.84 2.76 17.49
CA PHE A 157 -8.01 1.96 17.08
C PHE A 157 -9.30 2.68 17.46
N PHE A 158 -10.20 2.85 16.50
CA PHE A 158 -11.48 3.53 16.70
C PHE A 158 -12.65 2.67 16.26
N ALA A 159 -13.71 2.63 17.06
CA ALA A 159 -15.02 2.12 16.66
C ALA A 159 -15.95 3.28 16.30
N PHE A 160 -16.77 3.06 15.27
CA PHE A 160 -17.80 3.97 14.82
C PHE A 160 -19.17 3.34 15.08
N VAL A 161 -19.93 3.91 16.00
CA VAL A 161 -21.30 3.51 16.33
C VAL A 161 -22.31 4.43 15.66
N ALA A 162 -23.53 3.95 15.46
CA ALA A 162 -24.66 4.76 14.99
C ALA A 162 -25.53 5.19 16.20
N PRO A 163 -25.26 6.34 16.85
CA PRO A 163 -25.95 6.75 18.08
C PRO A 163 -27.43 7.11 17.87
N SER A 164 -27.84 7.34 16.62
CA SER A 164 -29.23 7.57 16.19
C SER A 164 -30.10 6.31 16.22
N LEU A 165 -29.51 5.12 16.36
CA LEU A 165 -30.22 3.83 16.37
C LEU A 165 -30.33 3.27 17.80
N PHE A 166 -31.40 2.51 18.05
CA PHE A 166 -31.56 1.75 19.29
C PHE A 166 -31.95 0.28 19.00
N PRO A 167 -31.15 -0.72 19.45
CA PRO A 167 -29.86 -0.58 20.14
C PRO A 167 -28.82 0.15 19.27
N MET A 168 -27.74 0.69 19.85
CA MET A 168 -26.70 1.41 19.09
C MET A 168 -25.70 0.39 18.51
N PRO A 169 -25.69 0.12 17.20
CA PRO A 169 -24.77 -0.84 16.61
C PRO A 169 -23.38 -0.22 16.41
N ILE A 170 -22.33 -1.04 16.49
CA ILE A 170 -21.02 -0.70 15.93
C ILE A 170 -21.10 -0.97 14.42
N ALA A 171 -20.95 0.08 13.61
CA ALA A 171 -21.02 -0.03 12.16
C ALA A 171 -19.72 -0.59 11.57
N PHE A 172 -18.57 -0.12 12.07
CA PHE A 172 -17.23 -0.59 11.69
C PHE A 172 -16.19 -0.10 12.70
N ALA A 173 -14.97 -0.63 12.60
CA ALA A 173 -13.80 -0.11 13.31
C ALA A 173 -12.61 0.06 12.36
N VAL A 174 -11.69 0.94 12.74
CA VAL A 174 -10.49 1.26 11.94
C VAL A 174 -9.24 1.29 12.82
N ARG A 175 -8.12 0.89 12.23
CA ARG A 175 -6.75 1.13 12.69
C ARG A 175 -6.18 2.32 11.93
N ILE A 176 -5.78 3.36 12.64
CA ILE A 176 -5.07 4.52 12.09
C ILE A 176 -3.60 4.43 12.49
N ASN A 177 -2.72 4.29 11.51
CA ASN A 177 -1.29 4.08 11.71
C ASN A 177 -0.48 5.33 11.32
N PHE A 178 0.45 5.71 12.21
CA PHE A 178 1.25 6.92 12.12
C PHE A 178 2.67 6.70 11.54
N ILE A 179 3.03 5.51 11.07
CA ILE A 179 4.38 5.27 10.52
C ILE A 179 4.65 6.24 9.38
N ASN A 180 5.82 6.89 9.40
CA ASN A 180 6.22 7.96 8.47
C ASN A 180 5.26 9.15 8.37
N TYR A 181 4.34 9.31 9.34
CA TYR A 181 3.42 10.44 9.36
C TYR A 181 4.23 11.73 9.35
N ASP A 182 3.93 12.55 8.33
CA ASP A 182 4.55 13.82 7.91
C ASP A 182 5.07 13.74 6.47
N VAL A 183 5.68 12.62 6.10
CA VAL A 183 6.19 12.38 4.74
C VAL A 183 5.24 11.48 3.96
N GLN A 184 4.46 10.66 4.67
CA GLN A 184 3.32 9.92 4.15
C GLN A 184 2.04 10.31 4.92
N PRO A 185 0.86 10.13 4.31
CA PRO A 185 -0.41 10.29 5.02
C PRO A 185 -0.59 9.19 6.07
N LEU A 186 -1.57 9.38 6.95
CA LEU A 186 -2.00 8.35 7.89
C LEU A 186 -2.58 7.16 7.11
N SER A 187 -2.19 5.95 7.49
CA SER A 187 -2.78 4.72 6.96
C SER A 187 -4.07 4.42 7.72
N VAL A 188 -5.14 4.08 6.99
CA VAL A 188 -6.44 3.75 7.55
C VAL A 188 -6.84 2.36 7.05
N LYS A 189 -6.82 1.38 7.96
CA LYS A 189 -7.28 0.02 7.66
C LYS A 189 -8.53 -0.30 8.46
N PHE A 190 -9.50 -0.96 7.84
CA PHE A 190 -10.66 -1.47 8.56
C PHE A 190 -10.28 -2.73 9.34
N VAL A 191 -10.79 -2.83 10.56
CA VAL A 191 -10.51 -3.92 11.46
C VAL A 191 -11.76 -4.40 12.17
N HIS A 192 -11.71 -5.62 12.69
CA HIS A 192 -12.76 -6.16 13.52
C HIS A 192 -12.74 -5.45 14.89
N PRO A 193 -13.88 -4.96 15.41
CA PRO A 193 -13.91 -4.10 16.60
C PRO A 193 -13.48 -4.80 17.90
N LEU A 194 -13.50 -6.14 17.94
CA LEU A 194 -13.13 -6.91 19.14
C LEU A 194 -11.74 -7.55 19.05
N THR A 195 -11.34 -8.01 17.86
CA THR A 195 -10.05 -8.71 17.67
C THR A 195 -8.97 -7.77 17.15
N LEU A 196 -9.37 -6.62 16.61
CA LEU A 196 -8.50 -5.62 15.98
C LEU A 196 -7.72 -6.14 14.76
N GLU A 197 -8.10 -7.30 14.25
CA GLU A 197 -7.55 -7.89 13.03
C GLU A 197 -8.15 -7.24 11.79
N PRO A 198 -7.39 -7.11 10.68
CA PRO A 198 -7.92 -6.59 9.42
C PRO A 198 -9.15 -7.37 8.94
N VAL A 199 -10.10 -6.66 8.35
CA VAL A 199 -11.30 -7.25 7.74
C VAL A 199 -11.30 -7.11 6.23
N THR A 200 -12.01 -8.00 5.55
CA THR A 200 -12.24 -7.89 4.11
C THR A 200 -13.46 -7.01 3.79
N ASN A 201 -13.58 -6.56 2.55
CA ASN A 201 -14.64 -5.67 2.12
C ASN A 201 -16.05 -6.22 2.39
N ASP A 202 -16.26 -7.53 2.21
CA ASP A 202 -17.56 -8.19 2.44
C ASP A 202 -17.95 -8.26 3.92
N GLN A 203 -16.98 -8.10 4.83
CA GLN A 203 -17.22 -8.08 6.27
C GLN A 203 -17.63 -6.69 6.77
N ILE A 204 -17.58 -5.65 5.93
CA ILE A 204 -17.98 -4.29 6.29
C ILE A 204 -19.42 -4.04 5.85
N PRO A 205 -20.37 -3.85 6.78
CA PRO A 205 -21.79 -3.68 6.43
C PRO A 205 -22.10 -2.35 5.71
N SER A 206 -21.25 -1.34 5.85
CA SER A 206 -21.45 0.01 5.30
C SER A 206 -20.60 0.25 4.05
N ARG A 207 -21.15 0.94 3.04
CA ARG A 207 -20.46 1.23 1.77
C ARG A 207 -19.84 2.64 1.66
N LEU A 208 -19.91 3.43 2.74
CA LEU A 208 -19.36 4.80 2.85
C LEU A 208 -19.62 5.66 1.60
N ARG A 209 -20.86 6.16 1.42
CA ARG A 209 -21.26 6.84 0.19
C ARG A 209 -21.16 8.36 0.27
N ARG A 210 -20.62 8.98 -0.79
CA ARG A 210 -20.59 10.43 -0.98
C ARG A 210 -21.40 10.82 -2.21
N LYS A 211 -22.30 11.79 -2.06
CA LYS A 211 -22.92 12.48 -3.20
C LYS A 211 -21.95 13.51 -3.76
N LEU A 212 -21.70 13.49 -5.06
CA LEU A 212 -20.90 14.51 -5.73
C LEU A 212 -21.80 15.72 -6.05
N GLU A 213 -21.33 16.92 -5.72
CA GLU A 213 -22.08 18.15 -6.00
C GLU A 213 -22.39 18.28 -7.49
N GLY A 214 -23.64 18.63 -7.81
CA GLY A 214 -24.10 18.79 -9.19
C GLY A 214 -24.30 17.48 -9.96
N SER A 215 -24.10 16.30 -9.35
CA SER A 215 -24.35 15.02 -9.99
C SER A 215 -25.44 14.22 -9.27
N THR A 216 -26.17 13.39 -10.02
CA THR A 216 -27.07 12.37 -9.47
C THR A 216 -26.33 11.10 -9.03
N GLN A 217 -25.02 11.02 -9.31
CA GLN A 217 -24.21 9.85 -9.01
C GLN A 217 -23.67 9.91 -7.58
N SER A 218 -23.74 8.77 -6.90
CA SER A 218 -23.08 8.55 -5.62
C SER A 218 -21.75 7.86 -5.89
N GLN A 219 -20.68 8.35 -5.26
CA GLN A 219 -19.39 7.68 -5.22
C GLN A 219 -19.30 6.80 -3.98
N ASP A 220 -18.93 5.54 -4.16
CA ASP A 220 -18.55 4.66 -3.05
C ASP A 220 -17.11 5.04 -2.62
N LEU A 221 -16.93 5.41 -1.35
CA LEU A 221 -15.63 5.75 -0.76
C LEU A 221 -14.95 4.55 -0.12
N LEU A 222 -15.67 3.46 0.10
CA LEU A 222 -15.07 2.18 0.47
C LEU A 222 -14.75 1.42 -0.80
N GLN A 223 -13.47 1.27 -1.09
CA GLN A 223 -12.98 0.56 -2.27
C GLN A 223 -12.08 -0.59 -1.85
N ALA A 224 -11.91 -1.58 -2.72
CA ALA A 224 -11.04 -2.72 -2.46
C ALA A 224 -10.40 -3.17 -3.77
N ASP A 225 -9.18 -3.67 -3.68
CA ASP A 225 -8.43 -4.25 -4.79
C ASP A 225 -8.78 -5.75 -4.97
N SER A 226 -8.00 -6.46 -5.79
CA SER A 226 -8.16 -7.89 -6.02
C SER A 226 -8.00 -8.74 -4.76
N ASP A 227 -7.29 -8.25 -3.75
CA ASP A 227 -7.11 -8.87 -2.44
C ASP A 227 -8.32 -8.69 -1.49
N GLN A 228 -9.35 -7.95 -1.94
CA GLN A 228 -10.55 -7.62 -1.17
C GLN A 228 -10.28 -6.87 0.14
N ILE A 229 -9.09 -6.27 0.29
CA ILE A 229 -8.76 -5.45 1.45
C ILE A 229 -9.39 -4.06 1.23
N PRO A 230 -10.32 -3.65 2.09
CA PRO A 230 -11.01 -2.39 1.94
C PRO A 230 -10.13 -1.23 2.41
N PHE A 231 -10.15 -0.14 1.64
CA PHE A 231 -9.51 1.12 2.00
C PHE A 231 -10.47 2.29 1.82
N PHE A 232 -10.18 3.37 2.55
CA PHE A 232 -10.98 4.58 2.52
C PHE A 232 -10.45 5.54 1.45
N CYS A 233 -11.18 5.66 0.35
CA CYS A 233 -10.81 6.37 -0.87
C CYS A 233 -11.09 7.89 -0.74
N ILE A 234 -10.32 8.58 0.11
CA ILE A 234 -10.31 10.04 0.20
C ILE A 234 -8.87 10.59 0.23
N PRO A 235 -8.62 11.81 -0.28
CA PRO A 235 -7.34 12.48 -0.11
C PRO A 235 -6.93 12.60 1.36
N GLY A 236 -5.65 12.40 1.62
CA GLY A 236 -5.05 12.40 2.95
C GLY A 236 -5.05 11.05 3.68
N VAL A 237 -5.54 9.99 3.04
CA VAL A 237 -5.37 8.59 3.47
C VAL A 237 -4.25 7.95 2.65
N ARG A 238 -3.37 7.18 3.28
CA ARG A 238 -2.20 6.57 2.61
C ARG A 238 -2.61 5.69 1.45
N GLU A 239 -3.57 4.80 1.70
CA GLU A 239 -4.06 3.84 0.73
C GLU A 239 -4.66 4.53 -0.50
N TYR A 240 -5.28 5.70 -0.33
CA TYR A 240 -5.74 6.52 -1.45
C TYR A 240 -4.56 6.96 -2.34
N HIS A 241 -3.51 7.52 -1.75
CA HIS A 241 -2.36 8.02 -2.50
C HIS A 241 -1.46 6.92 -3.10
N GLU A 242 -1.51 5.70 -2.56
CA GLU A 242 -0.78 4.54 -3.06
C GLU A 242 -1.55 3.79 -4.17
N HIS A 243 -2.84 4.09 -4.35
CA HIS A 243 -3.68 3.39 -5.32
C HIS A 243 -3.38 3.81 -6.78
N PRO A 244 -3.27 2.88 -7.75
CA PRO A 244 -2.92 3.19 -9.14
C PRO A 244 -3.84 4.19 -9.84
N TYR A 245 -5.13 4.26 -9.46
CA TYR A 245 -6.09 5.23 -10.01
C TYR A 245 -5.93 6.66 -9.47
N HIS A 246 -5.05 6.89 -8.50
CA HIS A 246 -4.76 8.21 -7.93
C HIS A 246 -3.33 8.68 -8.23
N ASN A 247 -2.73 8.11 -9.28
CA ASN A 247 -1.44 8.53 -9.81
C ASN A 247 -1.42 10.04 -10.14
N GLY A 248 -0.50 10.77 -9.52
CA GLY A 248 -0.31 12.20 -9.73
C GLY A 248 -0.87 13.10 -8.64
N ASP A 249 -1.60 12.56 -7.67
CA ASP A 249 -2.12 13.33 -6.54
C ASP A 249 -1.19 13.27 -5.32
N SER A 250 -0.39 14.32 -5.14
CA SER A 250 0.68 14.35 -4.14
C SER A 250 0.15 14.62 -2.74
N TRP A 251 0.48 13.75 -1.78
CA TRP A 251 0.22 13.95 -0.34
C TRP A 251 0.63 15.35 0.16
N PHE A 252 1.70 15.93 -0.38
CA PHE A 252 2.18 17.25 0.04
C PHE A 252 1.19 18.38 -0.23
N LEU A 253 0.20 18.19 -1.12
CA LEU A 253 -0.87 19.17 -1.34
C LEU A 253 -1.84 19.24 -0.16
N TYR A 254 -2.02 18.12 0.54
CA TYR A 254 -2.99 17.92 1.61
C TYR A 254 -2.39 18.12 3.00
N ARG A 255 -1.07 17.92 3.13
CA ARG A 255 -0.31 18.05 4.38
C ARG A 255 -0.40 19.47 4.98
N LYS A 256 -1.41 19.71 5.80
CA LYS A 256 -1.57 20.90 6.66
C LYS A 256 -1.85 20.46 8.09
N LYS A 257 -1.20 21.07 9.07
CA LYS A 257 -1.46 20.79 10.50
C LYS A 257 -2.93 21.10 10.82
N GLY A 258 -3.67 20.11 11.33
CA GLY A 258 -5.12 20.22 11.57
C GLY A 258 -5.99 20.31 10.31
N GLY A 259 -5.42 20.07 9.13
CA GLY A 259 -6.12 20.09 7.84
C GLY A 259 -6.39 18.68 7.30
N GLU A 260 -6.44 18.58 5.97
CA GLU A 260 -6.65 17.32 5.24
C GLU A 260 -5.56 16.29 5.60
N GLY A 261 -5.97 15.09 6.01
CA GLY A 261 -5.07 14.03 6.49
C GLY A 261 -4.57 14.14 7.94
N SER A 262 -5.10 15.08 8.75
CA SER A 262 -4.98 15.01 10.21
C SER A 262 -5.85 13.90 10.81
N LEU A 263 -5.59 13.50 12.07
CA LEU A 263 -6.38 12.46 12.74
C LEU A 263 -7.85 12.87 12.81
N CYS A 264 -8.12 14.08 13.28
CA CYS A 264 -9.48 14.60 13.45
C CYS A 264 -10.21 14.69 12.10
N PHE A 265 -9.53 15.16 11.04
CA PHE A 265 -10.10 15.19 9.69
C PHE A 265 -10.54 13.79 9.21
N ILE A 266 -9.69 12.78 9.41
CA ILE A 266 -10.01 11.40 9.01
C ILE A 266 -11.22 10.88 9.82
N LEU A 267 -11.23 11.11 11.13
CA LEU A 267 -12.34 10.70 12.00
C LEU A 267 -13.67 11.37 11.60
N ASP A 268 -13.65 12.68 11.33
CA ASP A 268 -14.84 13.41 10.91
C ASP A 268 -15.37 12.92 9.56
N ASN A 269 -14.50 12.61 8.59
CA ASN A 269 -14.92 12.06 7.29
C ASN A 269 -15.46 10.63 7.41
N LEU A 270 -14.82 9.77 8.21
CA LEU A 270 -15.33 8.42 8.48
C LEU A 270 -16.70 8.47 9.18
N HIS A 271 -16.90 9.41 10.10
CA HIS A 271 -18.21 9.61 10.73
C HIS A 271 -19.24 10.12 9.73
N LEU A 272 -18.91 11.19 8.99
CA LEU A 272 -19.79 11.82 8.01
C LEU A 272 -20.31 10.79 7.01
N TYR A 273 -19.42 10.05 6.35
CA TYR A 273 -19.83 9.12 5.31
C TYR A 273 -20.23 7.73 5.83
N GLY A 274 -19.84 7.39 7.07
CA GLY A 274 -20.04 6.05 7.61
C GLY A 274 -21.21 5.87 8.54
N THR A 275 -21.41 6.79 9.49
CA THR A 275 -22.41 6.62 10.56
C THR A 275 -23.44 7.75 10.65
N SER A 276 -23.11 8.96 10.17
CA SER A 276 -24.00 10.13 10.31
C SER A 276 -25.37 9.97 9.63
N HIS A 277 -25.43 9.13 8.59
CA HIS A 277 -26.65 8.90 7.80
C HIS A 277 -27.42 7.63 8.20
N LEU A 278 -26.94 6.86 9.18
CA LEU A 278 -27.60 5.64 9.64
C LEU A 278 -28.77 5.99 10.59
N THR A 279 -29.98 6.05 10.05
CA THR A 279 -31.16 6.55 10.77
C THR A 279 -32.23 5.50 11.06
N SER A 280 -32.17 4.33 10.42
CA SER A 280 -33.10 3.24 10.68
C SER A 280 -32.46 1.86 10.45
N TYR A 281 -33.07 0.83 11.05
CA TYR A 281 -32.83 -0.57 10.72
C TYR A 281 -33.78 -1.02 9.60
N LEU A 282 -33.23 -1.69 8.58
CA LEU A 282 -34.03 -2.44 7.63
C LEU A 282 -33.95 -3.93 8.00
N VAL A 283 -34.99 -4.44 8.65
CA VAL A 283 -35.10 -5.87 8.97
C VAL A 283 -35.95 -6.53 7.89
N GLN A 284 -35.33 -7.41 7.09
CA GLN A 284 -36.04 -8.23 6.10
C GLN A 284 -36.26 -9.63 6.68
N PHE A 285 -37.53 -10.01 6.86
CA PHE A 285 -37.91 -11.36 7.26
C PHE A 285 -38.22 -12.20 6.02
N ASN A 286 -37.34 -13.15 5.70
CA ASN A 286 -37.61 -14.16 4.68
C ASN A 286 -38.16 -15.42 5.36
N VAL A 287 -39.49 -15.58 5.35
CA VAL A 287 -40.14 -16.78 5.86
C VAL A 287 -40.27 -17.79 4.72
N HIS A 288 -39.40 -18.80 4.69
CA HIS A 288 -39.53 -19.92 3.76
C HIS A 288 -40.36 -21.03 4.42
N MET A 289 -41.68 -20.98 4.26
CA MET A 289 -42.54 -22.11 4.65
C MET A 289 -42.48 -23.17 3.57
N GLN A 290 -41.62 -24.17 3.74
CA GLN A 290 -41.70 -25.40 2.96
C GLN A 290 -42.93 -26.17 3.47
N MET A 291 -44.07 -25.99 2.79
CA MET A 291 -45.25 -26.81 3.04
C MET A 291 -44.87 -28.27 2.76
N PRO A 292 -44.90 -29.18 3.74
CA PRO A 292 -44.74 -30.59 3.46
C PRO A 292 -45.90 -30.98 2.54
N ALA A 293 -45.57 -31.54 1.38
CA ALA A 293 -46.57 -32.21 0.56
C ALA A 293 -47.07 -33.42 1.36
N LEU A 294 -48.18 -33.24 2.09
CA LEU A 294 -48.96 -34.34 2.62
C LEU A 294 -49.54 -35.09 1.43
N GLY A 295 -48.77 -36.04 0.92
CA GLY A 295 -49.25 -37.03 -0.03
C GLY A 295 -50.28 -37.91 0.67
N LEU A 296 -51.53 -37.46 0.67
CA LEU A 296 -52.66 -38.36 0.89
C LEU A 296 -52.75 -39.25 -0.35
N SER A 297 -51.95 -40.31 -0.40
CA SER A 297 -52.24 -41.43 -1.29
C SER A 297 -53.45 -42.16 -0.71
N SER A 298 -54.66 -41.69 -1.02
CA SER A 298 -55.85 -42.50 -0.79
C SER A 298 -55.77 -43.71 -1.72
N ASN A 299 -55.46 -44.88 -1.16
CA ASN A 299 -55.55 -46.13 -1.89
C ASN A 299 -57.04 -46.46 -2.06
N PRO A 300 -57.59 -46.51 -3.29
CA PRO A 300 -59.02 -46.72 -3.52
C PRO A 300 -59.56 -48.08 -3.07
N GLN A 301 -58.68 -48.97 -2.58
CA GLN A 301 -59.05 -50.29 -2.04
C GLN A 301 -59.45 -50.27 -0.55
N ASP A 302 -59.22 -49.16 0.17
CA ASP A 302 -59.53 -49.04 1.61
C ASP A 302 -60.97 -48.56 1.90
N LEU A 303 -61.87 -48.56 0.90
CA LEU A 303 -63.28 -48.25 1.11
C LEU A 303 -64.06 -49.53 1.50
N PRO A 304 -64.63 -49.60 2.72
CA PRO A 304 -65.51 -50.71 3.08
C PRO A 304 -66.80 -50.64 2.26
N LEU A 305 -67.19 -51.80 1.71
CA LEU A 305 -68.45 -52.03 0.98
C LEU A 305 -69.69 -51.77 1.85
#